data_AF-A0A9P7XBA6-F1
#
_entry.id   AF-A0A9P7XBA6-F1
#
_cell.length_a   1.000
_cell.length_b   1.000
_cell.length_c   1.000
_cell.angle_alpha   90.00
_cell.angle_beta   90.00
_cell.angle_gamma   90.00
#
_symmetry.space_group_name_H-M   'P 1'
#
loop_
_entity.id
_entity.type
_entity.pdbx_description
1 polymer ?
#
loop_
_entity_poly.entity_id
_entity_poly.type
_entity_poly.pdbx_seq_one_letter_code
_entity_poly.pdbx_strand_id
1 'polypeptide(L)' 'MARLVFKSAAIVAACAFFTGVTTGTPAPAWGQCGGQSWTGPTTCIDYWCCIVQSKQSFGRSPSMC' A
#
# COMPACT_ATOMS: atom_id res chain seq x y z
N MET A 1 -32.95 -5.24 -13.99
CA MET A 1 -32.81 -4.75 -15.38
C MET A 1 -31.36 -4.34 -15.61
N ALA A 2 -30.48 -5.29 -15.94
CA ALA A 2 -29.06 -5.03 -16.19
C ALA A 2 -28.86 -4.48 -17.61
N ARG A 3 -28.09 -3.41 -17.78
CA ARG A 3 -27.60 -2.91 -19.07
C ARG A 3 -26.08 -2.73 -18.95
N LEU A 4 -25.33 -3.78 -19.27
CA LEU A 4 -24.56 -3.95 -20.52
C LEU A 4 -23.43 -2.94 -20.75
N VAL A 5 -22.23 -3.34 -20.31
CA VAL A 5 -21.01 -3.54 -21.11
C VAL A 5 -20.98 -2.86 -22.50
N PHE A 6 -20.26 -1.73 -22.62
CA PHE A 6 -19.68 -1.20 -23.87
C PHE A 6 -18.20 -1.63 -23.89
N LYS A 7 -17.72 -2.63 -24.64
CA LYS A 7 -17.60 -2.77 -26.11
C LYS A 7 -16.58 -1.79 -26.72
N SER A 8 -15.29 -2.05 -26.52
CA SER A 8 -14.18 -1.65 -27.42
C SER A 8 -12.98 -2.57 -27.17
N ALA A 9 -12.75 -3.49 -28.10
CA ALA A 9 -11.66 -4.44 -28.10
C ALA A 9 -10.48 -3.85 -28.88
N ALA A 10 -9.37 -3.54 -28.20
CA ALA A 10 -8.01 -3.56 -28.76
C ALA A 10 -6.99 -3.15 -27.67
N ILE A 11 -6.08 -4.07 -27.33
CA ILE A 11 -4.78 -3.82 -26.68
C ILE A 11 -4.93 -3.43 -25.19
N VAL A 12 -4.73 -4.31 -24.21
CA VAL A 12 -3.45 -4.92 -23.83
C VAL A 12 -3.73 -6.32 -23.27
N ALA A 13 -3.40 -7.34 -24.06
CA ALA A 13 -3.07 -8.64 -23.53
C ALA A 13 -1.69 -8.54 -22.86
N ALA A 14 -1.66 -8.42 -21.54
CA ALA A 14 -0.59 -8.84 -20.64
C ALA A 14 -0.93 -8.37 -19.23
N CYS A 15 -1.08 -9.32 -18.30
CA CYS A 15 -1.07 -9.18 -16.84
C CYS A 15 -0.95 -7.74 -16.31
N ALA A 16 -2.07 -7.02 -16.26
CA ALA A 16 -2.13 -5.66 -15.74
C ALA A 16 -3.06 -5.63 -14.52
N PHE A 17 -2.75 -6.44 -13.50
CA PHE A 17 -3.11 -6.09 -12.13
C PHE A 17 -2.18 -4.93 -11.74
N PHE A 18 -2.51 -3.73 -12.20
CA PHE A 18 -1.68 -2.54 -11.96
C PHE A 18 -1.47 -2.41 -10.46
N THR A 19 -0.21 -2.59 -10.08
CA THR A 19 0.35 -2.43 -8.76
C THR A 19 0.07 -1.00 -8.31
N GLY A 20 -0.75 -0.86 -7.27
CA GLY A 20 -0.92 0.39 -6.55
C GLY A 20 0.38 0.76 -5.85
N VAL A 21 1.34 1.33 -6.58
CA VAL A 21 2.42 2.11 -5.98
C VAL A 21 1.81 3.45 -5.59
N THR A 22 1.22 3.51 -4.40
CA THR A 22 0.99 4.80 -3.76
C THR A 22 2.34 5.28 -3.24
N THR A 23 2.95 6.26 -3.91
CA THR A 23 3.91 7.15 -3.24
C THR A 23 3.11 8.00 -2.24
N GLY A 24 2.57 7.36 -1.21
CA GLY A 24 1.77 7.97 -0.17
C GLY A 24 2.66 8.72 0.79
N THR A 25 2.15 9.84 1.30
CA THR A 25 2.73 10.56 2.44
C THR A 25 3.18 9.58 3.52
N PRO A 26 4.35 9.77 4.15
CA PRO A 26 4.85 8.85 5.15
C PRO A 26 3.79 8.53 6.21
N ALA A 27 3.76 7.27 6.65
CA ALA A 27 2.86 6.82 7.69
C ALA A 27 3.07 7.66 8.95
N PRO A 28 1.98 8.13 9.60
CA PRO A 28 2.08 8.89 10.84
C PRO A 28 2.67 8.01 11.96
N ALA A 29 3.04 8.64 13.08
CA ALA A 29 3.44 7.95 14.30
C ALA A 29 2.44 6.83 14.65
N TRP A 30 2.94 5.61 14.91
CA TRP A 30 2.14 4.41 15.17
C TRP A 30 1.20 3.97 14.04
N GLY A 31 1.28 4.61 12.87
CA GLY A 31 0.51 4.27 11.69
C GLY A 31 0.98 2.97 11.05
N GLN A 32 0.11 2.36 10.25
CA GLN A 32 0.48 1.20 9.46
C GLN A 32 1.43 1.63 8.32
N CYS A 33 2.54 0.91 8.20
CA CYS A 33 3.60 1.16 7.23
C CYS A 33 3.91 -0.09 6.39
N GLY A 34 3.10 -1.14 6.48
CA GLY A 34 3.32 -2.38 5.73
C GLY A 34 2.37 -3.51 6.12
N GLY A 35 2.39 -4.57 5.31
CA GLY A 35 1.59 -5.78 5.50
C GLY A 35 1.18 -6.42 4.17
N GLN A 36 0.76 -7.68 4.21
CA GLN A 36 0.47 -8.49 3.01
C GLN A 36 -0.67 -7.95 2.13
N SER A 37 -1.56 -7.12 2.68
CA SER A 37 -2.63 -6.44 1.95
C SER A 37 -2.57 -4.92 2.10
N TRP A 38 -1.42 -4.38 2.53
CA TRP A 38 -1.23 -2.95 2.70
C TRP A 38 -0.93 -2.29 1.35
N THR A 39 -1.75 -1.31 1.00
CA THR A 39 -1.65 -0.50 -0.24
C THR A 39 -1.40 0.97 0.08
N GLY A 40 -0.99 1.28 1.32
CA GLY A 40 -0.68 2.63 1.78
C GLY A 40 0.83 2.88 1.85
N PRO A 41 1.26 3.94 2.57
CA PRO A 41 2.67 4.30 2.68
C PRO A 41 3.50 3.19 3.31
N THR A 42 4.66 2.90 2.73
CA THR A 42 5.62 1.89 3.25
C THR A 42 6.75 2.52 4.07
N THR A 43 6.82 3.85 4.08
CA THR A 43 7.77 4.64 4.85
C THR A 43 7.07 5.29 6.04
N CYS A 44 7.79 5.49 7.14
CA CYS A 44 7.32 6.26 8.29
C CYS A 44 7.87 7.69 8.22
N ILE A 45 7.25 8.61 8.94
CA ILE A 45 7.77 9.97 9.17
C ILE A 45 9.20 9.95 9.76
N ASP A 46 9.90 11.09 9.68
CA ASP A 46 11.26 11.21 10.22
C ASP A 46 11.35 10.80 11.69
N TYR A 47 12.44 10.13 12.05
CA TYR A 47 12.62 9.53 13.37
C TYR A 47 11.55 8.49 13.72
N TRP A 48 11.03 7.76 12.75
CA TRP A 48 10.22 6.57 12.98
C TRP A 48 10.68 5.45 12.05
N CYS A 49 10.61 4.22 12.54
CA CYS A 49 10.94 3.06 11.72
C CYS A 49 9.79 2.09 11.67
N CYS A 50 9.64 1.49 10.50
CA CYS A 50 8.61 0.51 10.23
C CYS A 50 9.07 -0.85 10.77
N ILE A 51 8.38 -1.37 11.78
CA ILE A 51 8.70 -2.69 12.33
C ILE A 51 7.56 -3.68 12.13
N VAL A 52 7.94 -4.92 11.83
CA VAL A 52 6.99 -6.03 11.70
C VAL A 52 6.61 -6.50 13.10
N GLN A 53 5.32 -6.72 13.35
CA GLN A 53 4.84 -7.18 14.66
C GLN A 53 4.33 -8.62 14.63
N SER A 54 3.65 -9.03 13.55
CA SER A 54 3.11 -10.39 13.43
C SER A 54 2.76 -10.73 11.99
N LYS A 55 1.87 -9.95 11.38
CA LYS A 55 1.55 -9.97 9.94
C LYS A 55 1.46 -8.59 9.30
N GLN A 56 1.56 -7.56 10.14
CA GLN A 56 1.39 -6.16 9.79
C GLN A 56 2.60 -5.39 10.32
N SER A 57 2.97 -4.34 9.59
CA SER A 57 4.08 -3.46 9.95
C SER A 57 3.51 -2.12 10.42
N PHE A 58 3.95 -1.66 11.59
CA PHE A 58 3.53 -0.39 12.19
C PHE A 58 4.76 0.47 12.48
N GLY A 59 4.61 1.79 12.39
CA GLY A 59 5.66 2.73 12.74
C GLY A 59 5.89 2.74 14.25
N ARG A 60 7.15 2.64 14.69
CA ARG A 60 7.54 2.84 16.10
C ARG A 60 8.58 3.95 16.24
N SER A 61 8.63 4.49 17.46
CA SER A 61 9.65 5.46 17.93
C SER A 61 11.07 4.89 17.75
N PRO A 62 12.10 5.72 17.50
CA PRO A 62 13.48 5.28 17.27
C PRO A 62 14.08 4.51 18.43
N SER A 63 13.58 4.73 19.66
CA SER A 63 14.02 4.00 20.85
C SER A 63 13.60 2.52 20.86
N MET A 64 12.68 2.15 19.96
CA MET A 64 12.17 0.79 19.76
C MET A 64 12.52 0.25 18.37
N CYS A 65 13.35 1.01 17.64
CA CYS A 65 14.17 0.54 16.53
C CYS A 65 15.62 0.41 17.04
#